data_AF-A0A0N0ITR5-F1
#
_entry.id   AF-A0A0N0ITR5-F1
#
_cell.length_a   1.000
_cell.length_b   1.000
_cell.length_c   1.000
_cell.angle_alpha   90.00
_cell.angle_beta   90.00
_cell.angle_gamma   90.00
#
_symmetry.space_group_name_H-M   'P 1'
#
loop_
_entity.id
_entity.type
_entity.pdbx_description
1 polymer ?
#
loop_
_entity_poly.entity_id
_entity_poly.type
_entity_poly.pdbx_seq_one_letter_code
_entity_poly.pdbx_strand_id
1 'polypeptide(L)'
;MNFEDLMLHIERRPQVYVGEKKLSLISAFLDGYLCNDAVRLGERANYDFRYNFGEWLRKKFKYELELGWLTIIKEISHYEDQDEVDVFFREYHLFKNEQ
;
A
#
# COMPACT_ATOMS: atom_id res chain seq x y z
N MET A 1 -15.23 9.20 -6.57
CA MET A 1 -14.23 9.18 -5.50
C MET A 1 -12.87 9.12 -6.17
N ASN A 2 -11.94 10.00 -5.82
CA ASN A 2 -10.58 9.90 -6.37
C ASN A 2 -9.78 8.86 -5.56
N PHE A 3 -8.57 8.52 -6.02
CA PHE A 3 -7.77 7.48 -5.39
C PHE A 3 -7.34 7.82 -3.95
N GLU A 4 -7.00 9.08 -3.68
CA GLU A 4 -6.58 9.54 -2.36
C GLU A 4 -7.74 9.50 -1.34
N ASP A 5 -8.94 9.89 -1.76
CA ASP A 5 -10.16 9.76 -0.95
C ASP A 5 -10.40 8.28 -0.59
N LEU A 6 -10.24 7.38 -1.57
CA LEU A 6 -10.38 5.94 -1.36
C LEU A 6 -9.38 5.42 -0.33
N MET A 7 -8.10 5.81 -0.44
CA MET A 7 -7.06 5.44 0.53
C MET A 7 -7.41 5.91 1.95
N LEU A 8 -7.88 7.16 2.11
CA LEU A 8 -8.32 7.68 3.41
C LEU A 8 -9.52 6.93 3.99
N HIS A 9 -10.45 6.48 3.14
CA HIS A 9 -11.59 5.69 3.60
C HIS A 9 -11.18 4.27 4.02
N ILE A 10 -10.28 3.63 3.28
CA ILE A 10 -9.74 2.30 3.64
C ILE A 10 -8.97 2.39 4.96
N GLU A 11 -8.14 3.41 5.16
CA GLU A 11 -7.41 3.62 6.42
C GLU A 11 -8.34 3.72 7.63
N ARG A 12 -9.40 4.51 7.50
CA ARG A 12 -10.34 4.74 8.61
C ARG A 12 -11.18 3.51 8.95
N ARG A 13 -11.57 2.72 7.95
CA ARG A 13 -12.52 1.62 8.08
C ARG A 13 -12.21 0.46 7.11
N PRO A 14 -11.08 -0.24 7.26
CA PRO A 14 -10.66 -1.26 6.31
C PRO A 14 -11.69 -2.40 6.19
N GLN A 15 -12.38 -2.74 7.28
CA GLN A 15 -13.38 -3.82 7.30
C GLN A 15 -14.57 -3.55 6.35
N VAL A 16 -14.87 -2.30 6.02
CA VAL A 16 -15.95 -1.95 5.07
C VAL A 16 -15.58 -2.35 3.63
N TYR A 17 -14.29 -2.37 3.33
CA TYR A 17 -13.77 -2.65 1.98
C TYR A 17 -13.32 -4.10 1.83
N VAL A 18 -12.70 -4.65 2.87
CA VAL A 18 -12.02 -5.96 2.82
C VAL A 18 -12.51 -6.95 3.87
N GLY A 19 -13.53 -6.61 4.65
CA GLY A 19 -14.12 -7.48 5.68
C GLY A 19 -13.30 -7.57 6.98
N GLU A 20 -11.97 -7.64 6.87
CA GLU A 20 -11.06 -7.74 8.01
C GLU A 20 -9.88 -6.77 7.87
N LYS A 21 -9.36 -6.29 9.00
CA LYS A 21 -8.14 -5.48 9.03
C LYS A 21 -6.91 -6.39 8.84
N LYS A 22 -6.60 -6.72 7.58
CA LYS A 22 -5.45 -7.54 7.19
C LYS A 22 -4.77 -6.94 5.98
N LEU A 23 -3.46 -6.78 6.04
CA LEU A 23 -2.69 -6.15 4.98
C LEU A 23 -2.77 -6.91 3.65
N SER A 24 -2.80 -8.25 3.69
CA SER A 24 -2.97 -9.07 2.50
C SER A 24 -4.28 -8.81 1.76
N LEU A 25 -5.37 -8.51 2.49
CA LEU A 25 -6.65 -8.20 1.88
C LEU A 25 -6.66 -6.80 1.29
N ILE A 26 -6.05 -5.81 1.97
CA ILE A 26 -5.86 -4.47 1.44
C ILE A 26 -5.02 -4.51 0.15
N SER A 27 -3.92 -5.27 0.16
CA SER A 27 -3.08 -5.49 -1.03
C SER A 27 -3.92 -6.04 -2.19
N ALA A 28 -4.68 -7.11 -1.97
CA ALA A 28 -5.51 -7.71 -3.01
C ALA A 28 -6.59 -6.76 -3.54
N PHE A 29 -7.20 -5.96 -2.66
CA PHE A 29 -8.18 -4.94 -3.05
C PHE A 29 -7.55 -3.87 -3.95
N LEU A 30 -6.37 -3.33 -3.56
CA LEU A 30 -5.66 -2.33 -4.34
C LEU A 30 -5.19 -2.88 -5.69
N ASP A 31 -4.73 -4.14 -5.72
CA ASP A 31 -4.36 -4.82 -6.96
C ASP A 31 -5.56 -4.90 -7.91
N GLY A 32 -6.72 -5.35 -7.42
CA GLY A 32 -7.95 -5.41 -8.21
C GLY A 32 -8.41 -4.04 -8.72
N TYR A 33 -8.39 -3.03 -7.84
CA TYR A 33 -8.78 -1.66 -8.17
C TYR A 33 -7.89 -1.09 -9.29
N LEU A 34 -6.56 -1.17 -9.14
CA LEU A 34 -5.60 -0.61 -10.08
C LEU A 34 -5.56 -1.39 -11.40
N CYS A 35 -5.72 -2.71 -11.36
CA CYS A 35 -5.84 -3.53 -12.58
C CYS A 35 -7.11 -3.19 -13.36
N ASN A 36 -8.25 -3.04 -12.69
CA ASN A 36 -9.50 -2.64 -13.34
C ASN A 36 -9.38 -1.26 -14.00
N ASP A 37 -8.75 -0.29 -13.32
CA ASP A 37 -8.53 1.03 -13.91
C ASP A 37 -7.53 0.99 -15.07
N ALA A 38 -6.49 0.15 -15.01
CA ALA A 38 -5.58 -0.02 -16.13
C ALA A 38 -6.28 -0.60 -17.37
N VAL A 39 -7.18 -1.58 -17.19
CA VAL A 39 -8.00 -2.12 -18.28
C VAL A 39 -8.93 -1.04 -18.85
N ARG A 40 -9.55 -0.23 -18.01
CA ARG A 40 -10.46 0.85 -18.42
C ARG A 40 -9.75 1.98 -19.18
N LEU A 41 -8.53 2.31 -18.78
CA LEU A 41 -7.73 3.38 -19.37
C LEU A 41 -6.92 2.91 -20.60
N GLY A 42 -6.68 1.61 -20.73
CA GLY A 42 -5.77 1.05 -21.73
C GLY A 42 -4.28 1.22 -21.39
N GLU A 43 -3.97 1.78 -20.22
CA GLU A 43 -2.63 2.03 -19.72
C GLU A 43 -2.60 2.02 -18.19
N ARG A 44 -1.41 1.92 -17.59
CA ARG A 44 -1.27 1.94 -16.13
C ARG A 44 -1.69 3.30 -15.58
N ALA A 45 -2.51 3.29 -14.53
CA ALA A 45 -2.95 4.53 -13.88
C ALA A 45 -1.74 5.33 -13.33
N ASN A 46 -1.72 6.65 -13.60
CA ASN A 46 -0.66 7.54 -13.14
C ASN A 46 -0.51 7.60 -11.60
N TYR A 47 -1.57 7.28 -10.86
CA TYR A 47 -1.57 7.22 -9.39
C TYR A 47 -1.22 5.83 -8.84
N ASP A 48 -0.82 4.87 -9.68
CA ASP A 48 -0.34 3.57 -9.22
C ASP A 48 1.02 3.70 -8.52
N PHE A 49 0.96 3.88 -7.21
CA PHE A 49 2.09 4.14 -6.34
C PHE A 49 2.92 2.88 -6.00
N ARG A 50 2.40 1.67 -6.24
CA ARG A 50 2.92 0.42 -5.64
C ARG A 50 4.41 0.17 -5.93
N TYR A 51 4.85 0.49 -7.14
CA TYR A 51 6.26 0.34 -7.54
C TYR A 51 7.14 1.36 -6.80
N ASN A 52 6.81 2.64 -6.90
CA ASN A 52 7.58 3.72 -6.28
C ASN A 52 7.59 3.61 -4.75
N PHE A 53 6.50 3.12 -4.16
CA PHE A 53 6.42 2.86 -2.72
C PHE A 53 7.31 1.70 -2.28
N GLY A 54 7.36 0.62 -3.06
CA GLY A 54 8.32 -0.47 -2.85
C GLY A 54 9.76 0.04 -2.92
N GLU A 55 10.11 0.81 -3.96
CA GLU A 55 11.44 1.42 -4.09
C GLU A 55 11.81 2.30 -2.89
N TRP A 56 10.87 3.14 -2.46
CA TRP A 56 11.06 4.04 -1.34
C TRP A 56 11.28 3.29 -0.03
N LEU A 57 10.46 2.26 0.25
CA LEU A 57 10.62 1.40 1.42
C LEU A 57 11.98 0.70 1.43
N ARG A 58 12.41 0.14 0.29
CA ARG A 58 13.71 -0.53 0.18
C ARG A 58 14.85 0.40 0.54
N LYS A 59 14.82 1.63 0.02
CA LYS A 59 15.83 2.65 0.32
C LYS A 59 15.80 3.07 1.79
N LYS A 60 14.60 3.32 2.34
CA LYS A 60 14.41 3.77 3.72
C LYS A 60 14.93 2.74 4.74
N PHE A 61 14.61 1.47 4.53
CA PHE A 61 14.92 0.37 5.46
C PHE A 61 16.17 -0.44 5.06
N LYS A 62 16.90 0.00 4.02
CA LYS A 62 18.16 -0.60 3.55
C LYS A 62 18.06 -2.08 3.20
N TYR A 63 16.99 -2.46 2.51
CA TYR A 63 16.85 -3.81 1.97
C TYR A 63 17.73 -4.00 0.73
N GLU A 64 18.59 -5.01 0.76
CA GLU A 64 19.47 -5.37 -0.37
C GLU A 64 18.76 -6.25 -1.42
N LEU A 65 17.76 -7.02 -0.99
CA LEU A 65 16.97 -7.88 -1.87
C LEU A 65 15.80 -7.11 -2.50
N GLU A 66 15.40 -7.54 -3.69
CA GLU A 66 14.20 -7.03 -4.37
C GLU A 66 12.91 -7.57 -3.73
N LEU A 67 12.65 -7.14 -2.50
CA LEU A 67 11.39 -7.43 -1.81
C LEU A 67 10.29 -6.48 -2.29
N GLY A 68 9.09 -7.02 -2.48
CA GLY A 68 7.89 -6.22 -2.72
C GLY A 68 7.47 -5.47 -1.45
N TRP A 69 6.77 -4.33 -1.62
CA TRP A 69 6.31 -3.49 -0.51
C TRP A 69 5.54 -4.28 0.56
N LEU A 70 4.72 -5.26 0.16
CA LEU A 70 3.94 -6.09 1.07
C LEU A 70 4.84 -6.89 2.03
N THR A 71 5.92 -7.47 1.52
CA THR A 71 6.88 -8.23 2.34
C THR A 71 7.62 -7.31 3.30
N ILE A 72 8.08 -6.16 2.80
CA ILE A 72 8.80 -5.18 3.61
C ILE A 72 7.94 -4.68 4.78
N ILE A 73 6.69 -4.30 4.52
CA ILE A 73 5.78 -3.86 5.59
C ILE A 73 5.58 -4.97 6.62
N LYS A 74 5.38 -6.22 6.21
CA LYS A 74 5.22 -7.34 7.14
C LYS A 74 6.43 -7.53 8.04
N GLU A 75 7.63 -7.46 7.49
CA GLU A 75 8.86 -7.60 8.26
C GLU A 75 9.05 -6.46 9.26
N ILE A 76 8.82 -5.21 8.84
CA ILE A 76 8.90 -4.03 9.73
C ILE A 76 7.85 -4.12 10.83
N SER A 77 6.61 -4.47 10.49
CA SER A 77 5.51 -4.61 11.44
C SER A 77 5.80 -5.70 12.48
N HIS A 78 6.38 -6.82 12.04
CA HIS A 78 6.82 -7.88 12.92
C HIS A 78 7.95 -7.43 13.85
N TYR A 79 8.95 -6.71 13.33
CA TYR A 79 10.07 -6.20 14.12
C TYR A 79 9.65 -5.13 15.15
N GLU A 80 8.70 -4.27 14.79
CA GLU A 80 8.19 -3.20 15.64
C GLU A 80 7.07 -3.64 16.60
N ASP A 81 6.59 -4.88 16.50
CA ASP A 81 5.41 -5.40 17.21
C ASP A 81 4.16 -4.53 17.00
N GLN A 82 3.88 -4.20 15.74
CA GLN A 82 2.75 -3.36 15.33
C GLN A 82 1.85 -4.03 14.30
N ASP A 83 0.62 -3.52 14.19
CA ASP A 83 -0.36 -3.96 13.20
C ASP A 83 0.10 -3.60 11.77
N GLU A 84 0.12 -4.59 10.89
CA GLU A 84 0.60 -4.45 9.51
C GLU A 84 -0.14 -3.36 8.70
N VAL A 85 -1.43 -3.17 8.96
CA VAL A 85 -2.23 -2.16 8.26
C VAL A 85 -1.89 -0.77 8.77
N ASP A 86 -1.67 -0.62 10.08
CA ASP A 86 -1.29 0.67 10.66
C ASP A 86 0.11 1.09 10.20
N VAL A 87 1.06 0.16 10.16
CA VAL A 87 2.40 0.39 9.60
C VAL A 87 2.31 0.74 8.11
N PHE A 88 1.49 0.02 7.33
CA PHE A 88 1.29 0.34 5.92
C PHE A 88 0.83 1.79 5.72
N PHE A 89 -0.21 2.23 6.42
CA PHE A 89 -0.72 3.60 6.25
C PHE A 89 0.25 4.66 6.79
N ARG A 90 0.94 4.39 7.91
CA ARG A 90 2.01 5.26 8.42
C ARG A 90 3.09 5.50 7.37
N GLU A 91 3.63 4.41 6.79
CA GLU A 91 4.67 4.49 5.79
C GLU A 91 4.17 5.09 4.47
N TYR A 92 2.93 4.80 4.08
CA TYR A 92 2.29 5.41 2.92
C TYR A 92 2.19 6.93 3.05
N HIS A 93 1.77 7.45 4.20
CA HIS A 93 1.70 8.89 4.44
C HIS A 93 3.08 9.56 4.41
N LEU A 94 4.09 8.92 4.99
CA LEU A 94 5.47 9.42 4.92
C LEU A 94 5.97 9.48 3.47
N PHE A 95 5.73 8.42 2.69
CA PHE A 95 6.03 8.39 1.27
C PHE A 95 5.35 9.51 0.49
N LYS A 96 4.07 9.81 0.78
CA LYS A 96 3.32 10.88 0.12
C LYS A 96 3.81 12.28 0.47
N ASN A 97 4.33 12.49 1.68
CA ASN A 97 4.84 13.79 2.13
C ASN A 97 6.25 14.11 1.59
N GLU A 98 7.00 13.10 1.15
CA GLU A 98 8.35 13.25 0.59
C GLU A 98 8.36 13.37 -0.95
N GLN A 99 7.18 13.37 -1.59
CA GLN A 99 7.01 13.50 -3.04
C GLN A 99 6.84 14.95 -3.50
#